data_AF-A0A1C6MN79-F1
#
_entry.id   AF-A0A1C6MN79-F1
#
_cell.length_a   1.000
_cell.length_b   1.000
_cell.length_c   1.000
_cell.angle_alpha   90.00
_cell.angle_beta   90.00
_cell.angle_gamma   90.00
#
_symmetry.space_group_name_H-M   'P 1'
#
loop_
_entity.id
_entity.type
_entity.pdbx_description
1 polymer ?
#
loop_
_entity_poly.entity_id
_entity_poly.type
_entity_poly.pdbx_seq_one_letter_code
_entity_poly.pdbx_strand_id
1 'polypeptide(L)'
;MPKVPYSLRTGINPRSAGLELKTIRDLFVRLYAQLEDEGYTHEYFGFFCVDEPDGIKGKISDIEYTLLVTLRKDRQLWPINGWARSYSEDDLFDMIEFLFDRVSKPMDGHMHSYNQCGMHWETFDRAAGQREFRKRINELLALYERRFELSPDGLILQLPPSGFEQLYEATVPTEDKTIAERIEAAKTEYRRHGASLDTRRHAVADLAGVLEALRPRLGEAITSKDEADLFNIANNFGIRHHNDKQKTDYDASLWLSWMFYVYLSTIHLILRRLDSKKPKSNPVAASPGRK
;
A
#
# COMPACT_ATOMS: atom_id res chain seq x y z
N MET A 1 3.43 -18.62 -14.15
CA MET A 1 2.59 -18.53 -12.95
C MET A 1 2.22 -19.95 -12.50
N PRO A 2 2.34 -20.27 -11.21
CA PRO A 2 1.85 -21.53 -10.68
C PRO A 2 0.32 -21.63 -10.88
N LYS A 3 -0.19 -22.84 -11.13
CA LYS A 3 -1.62 -23.08 -11.38
C LYS A 3 -2.40 -22.96 -10.07
N VAL A 4 -3.57 -22.31 -10.11
CA VAL A 4 -4.49 -22.30 -8.97
C VAL A 4 -4.91 -23.75 -8.63
N PRO A 5 -4.71 -24.21 -7.39
CA PRO A 5 -5.05 -25.57 -6.97
C PRO A 5 -6.51 -25.95 -7.26
N TYR A 6 -6.77 -27.22 -7.57
CA TYR A 6 -8.09 -27.73 -7.95
C TYR A 6 -9.19 -27.33 -6.96
N SER A 7 -8.96 -27.57 -5.65
CA SER A 7 -9.95 -27.26 -4.61
C SER A 7 -10.29 -25.78 -4.52
N LEU A 8 -9.33 -24.88 -4.81
CA LEU A 8 -9.56 -23.44 -4.78
C LEU A 8 -10.36 -23.01 -6.01
N ARG A 9 -10.00 -23.50 -7.20
CA ARG A 9 -10.72 -23.16 -8.44
C ARG A 9 -12.14 -23.75 -8.51
N THR A 10 -12.40 -24.86 -7.81
CA THR A 10 -13.74 -25.48 -7.74
C THR A 10 -14.56 -25.03 -6.52
N GLY A 11 -14.01 -24.16 -5.67
CA GLY A 11 -14.71 -23.66 -4.48
C GLY A 11 -14.92 -24.68 -3.37
N ILE A 12 -14.33 -25.88 -3.46
CA ILE A 12 -14.46 -26.97 -2.47
C ILE A 12 -13.50 -26.76 -1.29
N ASN A 13 -12.49 -25.90 -1.45
CA ASN A 13 -11.56 -25.59 -0.37
C ASN A 13 -12.31 -24.84 0.76
N PRO A 14 -12.21 -25.31 2.02
CA PRO A 14 -12.89 -24.67 3.16
C PRO A 14 -12.36 -23.27 3.48
N ARG A 15 -11.22 -22.89 2.89
CA ARG A 15 -10.55 -21.58 3.01
C ARG A 15 -10.52 -20.84 1.67
N SER A 16 -11.58 -20.99 0.87
CA SER A 16 -11.72 -20.29 -0.42
C SER A 16 -11.72 -18.77 -0.30
N ALA A 17 -12.12 -18.23 0.86
CA ALA A 17 -12.05 -16.81 1.18
C ALA A 17 -10.66 -16.34 1.64
N GLY A 18 -9.74 -17.25 1.96
CA GLY A 18 -8.40 -16.97 2.51
C GLY A 18 -8.17 -17.60 3.88
N LEU A 19 -7.01 -17.29 4.48
CA LEU A 19 -6.58 -17.77 5.79
C LEU A 19 -6.92 -16.74 6.87
N GLU A 20 -7.27 -17.20 8.08
CA GLU A 20 -7.49 -16.33 9.23
C GLU A 20 -6.19 -15.70 9.77
N LEU A 21 -6.32 -14.59 10.53
CA LEU A 21 -5.19 -13.84 11.10
C LEU A 21 -4.21 -14.72 11.88
N LYS A 22 -4.73 -15.70 12.64
CA LYS A 22 -3.89 -16.64 13.39
C LYS A 22 -2.89 -17.35 12.47
N THR A 23 -3.36 -17.87 11.33
CA THR A 23 -2.51 -18.58 10.38
C THR A 23 -1.53 -17.62 9.69
N ILE A 24 -1.97 -16.39 9.39
CA ILE A 24 -1.10 -15.36 8.81
C ILE A 24 0.04 -14.98 9.75
N ARG A 25 -0.23 -14.80 11.05
CA ARG A 25 0.82 -14.54 12.06
C ARG A 25 1.84 -15.68 12.13
N ASP A 26 1.38 -16.93 12.07
CA ASP A 26 2.28 -18.10 12.06
C ASP A 26 3.16 -18.15 10.80
N LEU A 27 2.62 -17.77 9.63
CA LEU A 27 3.38 -17.66 8.39
C LEU A 27 4.33 -16.46 8.40
N PHE A 28 3.92 -15.33 8.98
CA PHE A 28 4.75 -14.14 9.14
C PHE A 28 5.99 -14.43 9.99
N VAL A 29 5.85 -15.14 11.11
CA VAL A 29 7.01 -15.57 11.94
C VAL A 29 8.02 -16.37 11.11
N ARG A 30 7.54 -17.30 10.27
CA ARG A 30 8.43 -18.11 9.42
C ARG A 30 9.09 -17.28 8.34
N LEU A 31 8.35 -16.37 7.71
CA LEU A 31 8.90 -15.45 6.71
C LEU A 31 9.95 -14.53 7.33
N TYR A 32 9.68 -14.00 8.52
CA TYR A 32 10.64 -13.16 9.24
C TYR A 32 11.93 -13.92 9.58
N ALA A 33 11.82 -15.15 10.09
CA ALA A 33 12.98 -15.99 10.36
C ALA A 33 13.81 -16.26 9.09
N GLN A 34 13.17 -16.50 7.93
CA GLN A 34 13.88 -16.63 6.65
C GLN A 34 14.60 -15.34 6.25
N LEU A 35 13.97 -14.18 6.42
CA LEU A 35 14.59 -12.89 6.12
C LEU A 35 15.78 -12.61 7.03
N GLU A 36 15.68 -12.99 8.31
CA GLU A 36 16.76 -12.92 9.29
C GLU A 36 17.92 -13.85 8.88
N ASP A 37 17.65 -15.13 8.64
CA ASP A 37 18.66 -16.11 8.20
C ASP A 37 19.36 -15.69 6.88
N GLU A 38 18.61 -15.08 5.96
CA GLU A 38 19.14 -14.57 4.70
C GLU A 38 19.89 -13.23 4.86
N GLY A 39 19.86 -12.60 6.03
CA GLY A 39 20.60 -11.38 6.36
C GLY A 39 19.89 -10.06 6.03
N TYR A 40 18.61 -10.08 5.65
CA TYR A 40 17.88 -8.87 5.25
C TYR A 40 17.66 -7.86 6.38
N THR A 41 17.80 -8.30 7.62
CA THR A 41 17.60 -7.50 8.83
C THR A 41 18.90 -7.11 9.53
N HIS A 42 20.03 -7.71 9.15
CA HIS A 42 21.30 -7.61 9.87
C HIS A 42 21.83 -6.17 9.94
N GLU A 43 21.65 -5.38 8.87
CA GLU A 43 22.11 -3.99 8.84
C GLU A 43 21.49 -3.15 9.98
N TYR A 44 20.22 -3.39 10.31
CA TYR A 44 19.49 -2.57 11.28
C TYR A 44 19.44 -3.20 12.66
N PHE A 45 19.18 -4.50 12.77
CA PHE A 45 18.98 -5.17 14.06
C PHE A 45 20.22 -5.90 14.56
N GLY A 46 21.24 -6.04 13.72
CA GLY A 46 22.41 -6.84 14.06
C GLY A 46 22.14 -8.34 13.89
N PHE A 47 23.09 -9.14 14.34
CA PHE A 47 23.02 -10.60 14.28
C PHE A 47 23.91 -11.22 15.35
N PHE A 48 23.63 -12.48 15.70
CA PHE A 48 24.44 -13.22 16.65
C PHE A 48 25.78 -13.64 16.03
N CYS A 49 26.88 -13.46 16.77
CA CYS A 49 28.18 -14.01 16.41
C CYS A 49 28.78 -14.72 17.63
N VAL A 50 29.42 -15.87 17.41
CA VAL A 50 30.05 -16.66 18.48
C VAL A 50 31.24 -15.97 19.12
N ASP A 51 31.89 -15.04 18.39
CA ASP A 51 33.01 -14.25 18.89
C ASP A 51 32.55 -13.03 19.71
N GLU A 52 31.28 -12.64 19.59
CA GLU A 52 30.69 -11.47 20.24
C GLU A 52 29.44 -11.91 21.03
N PRO A 53 29.58 -12.27 22.32
CA PRO A 53 28.49 -12.83 23.12
C PRO A 53 27.25 -11.93 23.22
N ASP A 54 27.44 -10.62 23.11
CA ASP A 54 26.37 -9.61 23.13
C ASP A 54 25.74 -9.38 21.74
N GLY A 55 26.22 -10.09 20.71
CA GLY A 55 25.82 -9.93 19.31
C GLY A 55 26.51 -8.77 18.60
N ILE A 56 26.59 -8.87 17.27
CA ILE A 56 27.01 -7.76 16.42
C ILE A 56 25.85 -6.76 16.36
N LYS A 57 26.11 -5.52 16.78
CA LYS A 57 25.09 -4.46 16.79
C LYS A 57 24.78 -3.98 15.38
N GLY A 58 23.49 -3.86 15.07
CA GLY A 58 23.04 -3.16 13.87
C GLY A 58 23.00 -1.64 14.07
N LYS A 59 22.43 -0.93 13.08
CA LYS A 59 22.21 0.53 13.16
C LYS A 59 21.27 0.95 14.31
N ILE A 60 20.44 0.04 14.81
CA ILE A 60 19.54 0.27 15.93
C ILE A 60 20.10 -0.44 17.15
N SER A 61 20.48 0.33 18.17
CA SER A 61 21.02 -0.20 19.42
C SER A 61 19.94 -0.72 20.38
N ASP A 62 18.79 -0.05 20.44
CA ASP A 62 17.67 -0.43 21.29
C ASP A 62 16.38 -0.51 20.44
N ILE A 63 16.03 -1.75 20.08
CA ILE A 63 14.91 -2.03 19.18
C ILE A 63 13.58 -1.78 19.89
N GLU A 64 13.46 -2.15 21.16
CA GLU A 64 12.24 -1.97 21.95
C GLU A 64 11.95 -0.48 22.18
N TYR A 65 12.96 0.32 22.54
CA TYR A 65 12.82 1.78 22.61
C TYR A 65 12.41 2.38 21.27
N THR A 66 13.04 1.93 20.17
CA THR A 66 12.73 2.45 18.83
C THR A 66 11.29 2.12 18.42
N LEU A 67 10.80 0.92 18.73
CA LEU A 67 9.42 0.52 18.52
C LEU A 67 8.45 1.37 19.34
N LEU A 68 8.74 1.59 20.63
CA LEU A 68 7.90 2.42 21.49
C LEU A 68 7.80 3.86 20.96
N VAL A 69 8.91 4.46 20.54
CA VAL A 69 8.91 5.84 20.03
C VAL A 69 8.22 5.95 18.66
N THR A 70 8.43 4.97 17.78
CA THR A 70 7.91 5.00 16.40
C THR A 70 6.42 4.63 16.36
N LEU A 71 6.03 3.55 17.04
CA LEU A 71 4.68 3.00 16.99
C LEU A 71 3.79 3.50 18.13
N ARG A 72 4.36 4.09 19.19
CA ARG A 72 3.63 4.54 20.39
C ARG A 72 2.79 3.43 21.03
N LYS A 73 3.33 2.21 20.99
CA LYS A 73 2.74 1.01 21.59
C LYS A 73 3.64 0.54 22.74
N ASP A 74 3.04 0.40 23.91
CA ASP A 74 3.68 -0.04 25.17
C ASP A 74 3.57 -1.57 25.40
N ARG A 75 3.07 -2.30 24.40
CA ARG A 75 2.96 -3.76 24.41
C ARG A 75 4.22 -4.42 23.83
N GLN A 76 4.44 -5.68 24.18
CA GLN A 76 5.62 -6.41 23.68
C GLN A 76 5.46 -6.78 22.18
N LEU A 77 6.25 -6.12 21.33
CA LEU A 77 6.32 -6.33 19.87
C LEU A 77 7.68 -6.85 19.40
N TRP A 78 8.59 -7.13 20.33
CA TRP A 78 9.93 -7.63 20.04
C TRP A 78 10.39 -8.58 21.16
N PRO A 79 11.14 -9.64 20.85
CA PRO A 79 11.50 -10.14 19.52
C PRO A 79 10.29 -10.70 18.76
N ILE A 80 10.28 -10.51 17.43
CA ILE A 80 9.16 -10.93 16.55
C ILE A 80 8.85 -12.43 16.72
N ASN A 81 9.87 -13.28 16.75
CA ASN A 81 9.70 -14.74 16.90
C ASN A 81 8.99 -15.13 18.22
N GLY A 82 9.11 -14.30 19.26
CA GLY A 82 8.47 -14.50 20.57
C GLY A 82 7.03 -14.00 20.62
N TRP A 83 6.74 -12.85 19.99
CA TRP A 83 5.48 -12.12 20.21
C TRP A 83 4.54 -12.06 19.02
N ALA A 84 5.00 -12.29 17.79
CA ALA A 84 4.16 -12.09 16.61
C ALA A 84 2.93 -12.99 16.53
N ARG A 85 2.92 -14.13 17.25
CA ARG A 85 1.75 -15.00 17.37
C ARG A 85 0.60 -14.39 18.18
N SER A 86 0.86 -13.38 19.01
CA SER A 86 -0.16 -12.68 19.81
C SER A 86 -0.57 -11.33 19.25
N TYR A 87 0.07 -10.85 18.17
CA TYR A 87 -0.21 -9.54 17.56
C TYR A 87 -1.68 -9.35 17.21
N SER A 88 -2.24 -8.18 17.52
CA SER A 88 -3.47 -7.76 16.83
C SER A 88 -3.18 -7.58 15.33
N GLU A 89 -4.21 -7.44 14.51
CA GLU A 89 -4.01 -7.11 13.08
C GLU A 89 -3.19 -5.82 12.94
N ASP A 90 -3.54 -4.79 13.70
CA ASP A 90 -2.82 -3.52 13.72
C ASP A 90 -1.34 -3.70 14.11
N ASP A 91 -1.02 -4.59 15.06
CA ASP A 91 0.38 -4.86 15.43
C ASP A 91 1.14 -5.53 14.30
N LEU A 92 0.51 -6.49 13.62
CA LEU A 92 1.12 -7.15 12.47
C LEU A 92 1.41 -6.13 11.35
N PHE A 93 0.45 -5.28 11.03
CA PHE A 93 0.61 -4.28 9.97
C PHE A 93 1.64 -3.22 10.34
N ASP A 94 1.59 -2.66 11.55
CA ASP A 94 2.60 -1.71 12.01
C ASP A 94 4.00 -2.31 12.00
N MET A 95 4.15 -3.57 12.41
CA MET A 95 5.44 -4.25 12.37
C MET A 95 5.92 -4.49 10.93
N ILE A 96 5.03 -4.79 9.99
CA ILE A 96 5.38 -4.90 8.57
C ILE A 96 5.88 -3.56 8.01
N GLU A 97 5.17 -2.46 8.28
CA GLU A 97 5.59 -1.12 7.84
C GLU A 97 6.93 -0.72 8.50
N PHE A 98 7.07 -0.97 9.81
CA PHE A 98 8.30 -0.71 10.56
C PHE A 98 9.51 -1.46 9.99
N LEU A 99 9.32 -2.74 9.61
CA LEU A 99 10.33 -3.58 8.99
C LEU A 99 10.65 -3.11 7.57
N PHE A 100 9.67 -2.69 6.76
CA PHE A 100 9.91 -2.19 5.41
C PHE A 100 10.93 -1.04 5.39
N ASP A 101 10.91 -0.18 6.39
CA ASP A 101 11.89 0.90 6.54
C ASP A 101 13.30 0.41 6.93
N ARG A 102 13.43 -0.82 7.46
CA ARG A 102 14.61 -1.36 8.14
C ARG A 102 15.09 -2.70 7.56
N VAL A 103 14.73 -2.97 6.30
CA VAL A 103 15.22 -4.13 5.54
C VAL A 103 16.12 -3.69 4.41
N SER A 104 17.22 -4.41 4.24
CA SER A 104 18.18 -4.18 3.15
C SER A 104 18.71 -5.50 2.65
N LYS A 105 18.89 -5.65 1.34
CA LYS A 105 19.42 -6.87 0.76
C LYS A 105 20.92 -6.95 1.07
N PRO A 106 21.43 -8.02 1.70
CA PRO A 106 22.86 -8.19 1.87
C PRO A 106 23.54 -8.44 0.52
N MET A 107 24.73 -7.85 0.34
CA MET A 107 25.45 -7.85 -0.93
C MET A 107 26.79 -8.58 -0.80
N ASP A 108 27.71 -8.05 0.02
CA ASP A 108 29.02 -8.63 0.26
C ASP A 108 29.23 -8.90 1.75
N GLY A 109 30.07 -9.88 2.05
CA GLY A 109 30.36 -10.32 3.39
C GLY A 109 31.34 -11.47 3.40
N HIS A 110 31.62 -12.02 4.58
CA HIS A 110 32.49 -13.16 4.75
C HIS A 110 31.75 -14.30 5.47
N MET A 111 32.06 -15.54 5.08
CA MET A 111 31.54 -16.72 5.78
C MET A 111 32.39 -16.96 7.02
N HIS A 112 31.77 -16.85 8.20
CA HIS A 112 32.37 -17.26 9.46
C HIS A 112 31.98 -18.71 9.77
N SER A 113 32.83 -19.66 9.37
CA SER A 113 32.52 -21.10 9.46
C SER A 113 32.72 -21.70 10.86
N TYR A 114 33.36 -20.97 11.79
CA TYR A 114 33.57 -21.46 13.15
C TYR A 114 32.24 -21.60 13.89
N ASN A 115 32.07 -22.73 14.58
CA ASN A 115 30.89 -23.07 15.37
C ASN A 115 29.53 -22.82 14.65
N GLN A 116 29.52 -22.97 13.31
CA GLN A 116 28.34 -22.72 12.46
C GLN A 116 27.77 -21.30 12.60
N CYS A 117 28.62 -20.29 12.84
CA CYS A 117 28.22 -18.89 12.99
C CYS A 117 27.51 -18.33 11.75
N GLY A 118 28.01 -18.66 10.55
CA GLY A 118 27.35 -18.35 9.28
C GLY A 118 27.87 -17.10 8.59
N MET A 119 27.03 -16.46 7.77
CA MET A 119 27.43 -15.31 6.95
C MET A 119 27.45 -14.00 7.76
N HIS A 120 28.57 -13.30 7.70
CA HIS A 120 28.73 -11.93 8.22
C HIS A 120 28.65 -10.96 7.05
N TRP A 121 27.52 -10.28 6.91
CA TRP A 121 27.29 -9.30 5.84
C TRP A 121 27.85 -7.93 6.22
N GLU A 122 28.49 -7.27 5.26
CA GLU A 122 29.17 -5.99 5.45
C GLU A 122 28.53 -4.87 4.61
N THR A 123 28.03 -5.19 3.42
CA THR A 123 27.41 -4.22 2.50
C THR A 123 25.97 -4.61 2.20
N PHE A 124 25.14 -3.58 1.97
CA PHE A 124 23.69 -3.75 1.85
C PHE A 124 23.10 -2.83 0.77
N ASP A 125 22.08 -3.33 0.05
CA ASP A 125 21.23 -2.55 -0.87
C ASP A 125 19.81 -2.45 -0.31
N ARG A 126 19.49 -1.27 0.24
CA ARG A 126 18.17 -1.00 0.83
C ARG A 126 17.04 -1.07 -0.18
N ALA A 127 17.21 -0.50 -1.37
CA ALA A 127 16.15 -0.47 -2.38
C ALA A 127 15.85 -1.89 -2.91
N ALA A 128 16.87 -2.72 -3.09
CA ALA A 128 16.67 -4.14 -3.42
C ALA A 128 16.02 -4.92 -2.27
N GLY A 129 16.41 -4.64 -1.02
CA GLY A 129 15.81 -5.24 0.18
C GLY A 129 14.32 -4.95 0.28
N GLN A 130 13.94 -3.69 0.15
CA GLN A 130 12.54 -3.24 0.17
C GLN A 130 11.70 -3.88 -0.94
N ARG A 131 12.23 -3.99 -2.16
CA ARG A 131 11.52 -4.66 -3.27
C ARG A 131 11.25 -6.14 -2.98
N GLU A 132 12.24 -6.86 -2.48
CA GLU A 132 12.09 -8.28 -2.17
C GLU A 132 11.20 -8.51 -0.95
N PHE A 133 11.37 -7.73 0.12
CA PHE A 133 10.50 -7.76 1.29
C PHE A 133 9.05 -7.50 0.92
N ARG A 134 8.78 -6.43 0.15
CA ARG A 134 7.44 -6.12 -0.34
C ARG A 134 6.84 -7.26 -1.14
N LYS A 135 7.61 -7.88 -2.03
CA LYS A 135 7.14 -9.03 -2.82
C LYS A 135 6.71 -10.18 -1.91
N ARG A 136 7.57 -10.61 -0.97
CA ARG A 136 7.27 -11.73 -0.06
C ARG A 136 6.12 -11.44 0.90
N ILE A 137 6.04 -10.21 1.42
CA ILE A 137 4.92 -9.75 2.24
C ILE A 137 3.61 -9.75 1.44
N ASN A 138 3.62 -9.30 0.19
CA ASN A 138 2.41 -9.33 -0.64
C ASN A 138 1.98 -10.75 -1.00
N GLU A 139 2.92 -11.67 -1.18
CA GLU A 139 2.60 -13.10 -1.32
C GLU A 139 1.93 -13.65 -0.05
N LEU A 140 2.36 -13.22 1.14
CA LEU A 140 1.74 -13.56 2.41
C LEU A 140 0.34 -12.91 2.58
N LEU A 141 0.22 -11.60 2.33
CA LEU A 141 -1.04 -10.87 2.48
C LEU A 141 -2.10 -11.33 1.47
N ALA A 142 -1.70 -11.82 0.30
CA ALA A 142 -2.61 -12.42 -0.67
C ALA A 142 -3.28 -13.72 -0.15
N LEU A 143 -2.70 -14.36 0.86
CA LEU A 143 -3.31 -15.52 1.54
C LEU A 143 -4.28 -15.09 2.64
N TYR A 144 -4.28 -13.83 3.05
CA TYR A 144 -5.11 -13.37 4.16
C TYR A 144 -6.57 -13.23 3.69
N GLU A 145 -7.52 -13.69 4.52
CA GLU A 145 -8.96 -13.60 4.22
C GLU A 145 -9.44 -12.15 4.05
N ARG A 146 -8.73 -11.21 4.67
CA ARG A 146 -8.89 -9.79 4.42
C ARG A 146 -7.85 -9.35 3.41
N ARG A 147 -8.31 -8.70 2.34
CA ARG A 147 -7.45 -8.34 1.22
C ARG A 147 -6.66 -7.06 1.50
N PHE A 148 -5.35 -7.20 1.66
CA PHE A 148 -4.40 -6.10 1.84
C PHE A 148 -3.19 -6.25 0.91
N GLU A 149 -2.47 -5.16 0.72
CA GLU A 149 -1.15 -5.14 0.09
C GLU A 149 -0.22 -4.15 0.82
N LEU A 150 1.08 -4.39 0.77
CA LEU A 150 2.12 -3.43 1.06
C LEU A 150 2.45 -2.64 -0.21
N SER A 151 2.26 -1.32 -0.16
CA SER A 151 2.53 -0.41 -1.28
C SER A 151 4.04 -0.30 -1.58
N PRO A 152 4.43 0.25 -2.74
CA PRO A 152 5.83 0.56 -3.02
C PRO A 152 6.49 1.50 -2.00
N ASP A 153 5.67 2.33 -1.33
CA ASP A 153 6.10 3.28 -0.31
C ASP A 153 6.07 2.68 1.11
N GLY A 154 5.79 1.38 1.25
CA GLY A 154 5.82 0.69 2.55
C GLY A 154 4.56 0.85 3.40
N LEU A 155 3.43 1.20 2.80
CA LEU A 155 2.15 1.36 3.52
C LEU A 155 1.23 0.16 3.29
N ILE A 156 0.57 -0.33 4.34
CA ILE A 156 -0.47 -1.34 4.24
C ILE A 156 -1.76 -0.69 3.74
N LEU A 157 -2.19 -1.11 2.56
CA LEU A 157 -3.39 -0.63 1.90
C LEU A 157 -4.41 -1.76 1.76
N GLN A 158 -5.66 -1.47 2.12
CA GLN A 158 -6.77 -2.36 1.82
C GLN A 158 -6.92 -2.46 0.30
N LEU A 159 -7.00 -3.68 -0.22
CA LEU A 159 -7.29 -3.89 -1.63
C LEU A 159 -8.75 -3.55 -1.93
N PRO A 160 -9.04 -3.06 -3.14
CA PRO A 160 -10.39 -2.71 -3.51
C PRO A 160 -11.30 -3.95 -3.59
N PRO A 161 -12.62 -3.79 -3.49
CA PRO A 161 -13.56 -4.87 -3.76
C PRO A 161 -13.33 -5.45 -5.15
N SER A 162 -13.57 -6.75 -5.28
CA SER A 162 -13.41 -7.46 -6.56
C SER A 162 -14.19 -6.76 -7.68
N GLY A 163 -13.51 -6.48 -8.79
CA GLY A 163 -14.05 -5.78 -9.96
C GLY A 163 -13.67 -4.30 -10.04
N PHE A 164 -13.12 -3.72 -8.98
CA PHE A 164 -12.69 -2.31 -8.95
C PHE A 164 -11.16 -2.13 -9.08
N GLU A 165 -10.39 -3.21 -9.10
CA GLU A 165 -8.91 -3.18 -9.18
C GLU A 165 -8.41 -2.33 -10.35
N GLN A 166 -8.96 -2.55 -11.54
CA GLN A 166 -8.55 -1.84 -12.76
C GLN A 166 -8.75 -0.33 -12.67
N LEU A 167 -9.73 0.14 -11.90
CA LEU A 167 -9.96 1.56 -11.71
C LEU A 167 -8.86 2.19 -10.84
N TYR A 168 -8.36 1.45 -9.84
CA TYR A 168 -7.24 1.93 -9.02
C TYR A 168 -5.89 1.84 -9.73
N GLU A 169 -5.66 0.78 -10.51
CA GLU A 169 -4.38 0.56 -11.19
C GLU A 169 -4.22 1.43 -12.44
N ALA A 170 -5.34 1.90 -13.02
CA ALA A 170 -5.31 2.74 -14.20
C ALA A 170 -4.55 4.05 -13.92
N THR A 171 -3.61 4.38 -14.80
CA THR A 171 -3.01 5.72 -14.81
C THR A 171 -4.02 6.72 -15.38
N VAL A 172 -3.99 7.93 -14.83
CA VAL A 172 -4.77 9.06 -15.32
C VAL A 172 -3.95 9.85 -16.35
N PRO A 173 -4.47 10.06 -17.59
CA PRO A 173 -3.72 10.75 -18.63
C PRO A 173 -3.80 12.27 -18.41
N THR A 174 -3.00 12.78 -17.47
CA THR A 174 -2.86 14.21 -17.21
C THR A 174 -1.40 14.61 -17.19
N GLU A 175 -1.10 15.79 -17.75
CA GLU A 175 0.22 16.43 -17.63
C GLU A 175 0.30 17.34 -16.39
N ASP A 176 -0.85 17.63 -15.78
CA ASP A 176 -0.91 18.39 -14.53
C ASP A 176 -0.51 17.49 -13.36
N LYS A 177 0.73 17.69 -12.89
CA LYS A 177 1.31 16.98 -11.75
C LYS A 177 0.50 17.16 -10.47
N THR A 178 -0.03 18.36 -10.23
CA THR A 178 -0.83 18.65 -9.04
C THR A 178 -2.10 17.80 -9.04
N ILE A 179 -2.77 17.66 -10.19
CA ILE A 179 -3.96 16.80 -10.31
C ILE A 179 -3.58 15.32 -10.12
N ALA A 180 -2.50 14.86 -10.76
CA ALA A 180 -2.05 13.48 -10.63
C ALA A 180 -1.70 13.11 -9.17
N GLU A 181 -0.91 13.95 -8.51
CA GLU A 181 -0.49 13.78 -7.11
C GLU A 181 -1.69 13.76 -6.16
N ARG A 182 -2.67 14.67 -6.35
CA ARG A 182 -3.89 14.67 -5.53
C ARG A 182 -4.74 13.42 -5.70
N ILE A 183 -4.83 12.88 -6.92
CA ILE A 183 -5.56 11.63 -7.17
C ILE A 183 -4.87 10.45 -6.48
N GLU A 184 -3.54 10.33 -6.60
CA GLU A 184 -2.80 9.24 -5.95
C GLU A 184 -2.79 9.36 -4.41
N ALA A 185 -2.69 10.57 -3.88
CA ALA A 185 -2.83 10.83 -2.45
C ALA A 185 -4.21 10.39 -1.94
N ALA A 186 -5.29 10.82 -2.60
CA ALA A 186 -6.65 10.43 -2.23
C ALA A 186 -6.87 8.91 -2.31
N LYS A 187 -6.35 8.24 -3.35
CA LYS A 187 -6.39 6.76 -3.46
C LYS A 187 -5.66 6.09 -2.31
N THR A 188 -4.50 6.59 -1.94
CA THR A 188 -3.67 6.04 -0.86
C THR A 188 -4.33 6.24 0.50
N GLU A 189 -4.75 7.45 0.83
CA GLU A 189 -5.40 7.79 2.09
C GLU A 189 -6.69 7.00 2.31
N TYR A 190 -7.52 6.88 1.27
CA TYR A 190 -8.79 6.17 1.37
C TYR A 190 -8.58 4.68 1.69
N ARG A 191 -7.52 4.08 1.14
CA ARG A 191 -7.21 2.65 1.26
C ARG A 191 -6.33 2.33 2.47
N ARG A 192 -5.67 3.32 3.07
CA ARG A 192 -4.73 3.10 4.18
C ARG A 192 -5.40 2.30 5.30
N HIS A 193 -4.71 1.27 5.78
CA HIS A 193 -5.18 0.53 6.94
C HIS A 193 -5.39 1.45 8.15
N GLY A 194 -6.46 1.22 8.90
CA GLY A 194 -6.83 2.06 10.04
C GLY A 194 -7.33 3.46 9.68
N ALA A 195 -7.53 3.79 8.38
CA ALA A 195 -8.09 5.07 7.98
C ALA A 195 -9.46 5.29 8.62
N SER A 196 -9.57 6.36 9.40
CA SER A 196 -10.82 6.76 10.05
C SER A 196 -11.87 7.14 8.99
N LEU A 197 -13.15 7.15 9.39
CA LEU A 197 -14.22 7.68 8.51
C LEU A 197 -13.95 9.12 8.08
N ASP A 198 -13.29 9.90 8.93
CA ASP A 198 -12.92 11.28 8.63
C ASP A 198 -11.80 11.36 7.58
N THR A 199 -10.76 10.54 7.72
CA THR A 199 -9.71 10.38 6.70
C THR A 199 -10.29 9.96 5.35
N ARG A 200 -11.21 8.98 5.35
CA ARG A 200 -11.90 8.55 4.12
C ARG A 200 -12.77 9.67 3.54
N ARG A 201 -13.43 10.46 4.37
CA ARG A 201 -14.21 11.64 3.92
C ARG A 201 -13.31 12.68 3.29
N HIS A 202 -12.16 12.97 3.90
CA HIS A 202 -11.15 13.89 3.34
C HIS A 202 -10.66 13.42 1.97
N ALA A 203 -10.32 12.14 1.81
CA ALA A 203 -9.92 11.60 0.51
C ALA A 203 -11.01 11.74 -0.57
N VAL A 204 -12.29 11.52 -0.21
CA VAL A 204 -13.42 11.76 -1.13
C VAL A 204 -13.59 13.24 -1.44
N ALA A 205 -13.39 14.12 -0.46
CA ALA A 205 -13.42 15.57 -0.63
C ALA A 205 -12.33 16.04 -1.60
N ASP A 206 -11.14 15.44 -1.53
CA ASP A 206 -10.03 15.74 -2.43
C ASP A 206 -10.33 15.34 -3.87
N LEU A 207 -10.92 14.15 -4.09
CA LEU A 207 -11.39 13.77 -5.43
C LEU A 207 -12.46 14.74 -5.95
N ALA A 208 -13.40 15.15 -5.10
CA ALA A 208 -14.39 16.17 -5.48
C ALA A 208 -13.71 17.52 -5.79
N GLY A 209 -12.65 17.89 -5.08
CA GLY A 209 -11.85 19.09 -5.35
C GLY A 209 -11.09 19.00 -6.68
N VAL A 210 -10.56 17.82 -7.02
CA VAL A 210 -9.97 17.57 -8.35
C VAL A 210 -11.03 17.71 -9.44
N LEU A 211 -12.22 17.16 -9.25
CA LEU A 211 -13.33 17.32 -10.20
C LEU A 211 -13.70 18.80 -10.40
N GLU A 212 -13.67 19.60 -9.33
CA GLU A 212 -13.91 21.05 -9.41
C GLU A 212 -12.82 21.79 -10.19
N ALA A 213 -11.54 21.44 -10.01
CA ALA A 213 -10.45 21.99 -10.81
C ALA A 213 -10.62 21.66 -12.30
N LEU A 214 -11.20 20.50 -12.61
CA LEU A 214 -11.50 20.07 -13.98
C LEU A 214 -12.79 20.68 -14.55
N ARG A 215 -13.57 21.42 -13.75
CA ARG A 215 -14.88 21.99 -14.12
C ARG A 215 -14.92 22.83 -15.40
N PRO A 216 -13.93 23.69 -15.69
CA PRO A 216 -13.93 24.44 -16.96
C PRO A 216 -13.94 23.54 -18.20
N ARG A 217 -13.56 22.26 -18.05
CA ARG A 217 -13.42 21.27 -19.12
C ARG A 217 -14.44 20.13 -19.04
N LEU A 218 -15.34 20.15 -18.05
CA LEU A 218 -16.29 19.07 -17.75
C LEU A 218 -17.36 18.91 -18.85
N GLY A 219 -17.85 20.03 -19.40
CA GLY A 219 -18.83 20.05 -20.50
C GLY A 219 -18.34 19.41 -21.80
N GLU A 220 -17.06 19.06 -21.91
CA GLU A 220 -16.50 18.32 -23.02
C GLU A 220 -16.74 16.81 -22.96
N ALA A 221 -17.06 16.30 -21.77
CA ALA A 221 -17.15 14.88 -21.46
C ALA A 221 -18.55 14.45 -20.98
N ILE A 222 -19.24 15.31 -20.22
CA ILE A 222 -20.56 15.01 -19.64
C ILE A 222 -21.53 16.19 -19.83
N THR A 223 -22.83 15.97 -19.60
CA THR A 223 -23.83 17.03 -19.71
C THR A 223 -23.81 17.96 -18.49
N SER A 224 -24.37 19.16 -18.63
CA SER A 224 -24.53 20.09 -17.50
C SER A 224 -25.43 19.54 -16.38
N LYS A 225 -26.34 18.62 -16.72
CA LYS A 225 -27.17 17.92 -15.73
C LYS A 225 -26.35 16.90 -14.93
N ASP A 226 -25.53 16.11 -15.62
CA ASP A 226 -24.62 15.16 -14.96
C ASP A 226 -23.63 15.89 -14.04
N GLU A 227 -23.10 17.03 -14.49
CA GLU A 227 -22.25 17.90 -13.69
C GLU A 227 -22.98 18.36 -12.41
N ALA A 228 -24.19 18.90 -12.56
CA ALA A 228 -25.00 19.35 -11.42
C ALA A 228 -25.26 18.22 -10.42
N ASP A 229 -25.57 17.01 -10.89
CA ASP A 229 -25.81 15.86 -10.03
C ASP A 229 -24.54 15.42 -9.26
N LEU A 230 -23.37 15.42 -9.90
CA LEU A 230 -22.09 15.10 -9.26
C LEU A 230 -21.71 16.10 -8.15
N PHE A 231 -21.90 17.40 -8.38
CA PHE A 231 -21.65 18.42 -7.36
C PHE A 231 -22.74 18.44 -6.28
N ASN A 232 -23.97 18.06 -6.60
CA ASN A 232 -25.02 17.84 -5.60
C ASN A 232 -24.63 16.73 -4.62
N ILE A 233 -23.96 15.67 -5.08
CA ILE A 233 -23.42 14.62 -4.19
C ILE A 233 -22.36 15.21 -3.24
N ALA A 234 -21.46 16.07 -3.73
CA ALA A 234 -20.39 16.64 -2.90
C ALA A 234 -20.94 17.57 -1.81
N ASN A 235 -22.01 18.32 -2.14
CA ASN A 235 -22.58 19.35 -1.27
C ASN A 235 -23.57 18.81 -0.23
N ASN A 236 -24.37 17.80 -0.58
CA ASN A 236 -25.48 17.33 0.26
C ASN A 236 -25.12 16.18 1.21
N PHE A 237 -23.93 15.59 1.06
CA PHE A 237 -23.47 14.46 1.88
C PHE A 237 -22.33 14.83 2.85
N GLY A 238 -22.17 16.11 3.17
CA GLY A 238 -21.23 16.54 4.23
C GLY A 238 -19.77 16.29 3.94
N ILE A 239 -19.41 16.12 2.67
CA ILE A 239 -18.03 15.83 2.26
C ILE A 239 -17.16 17.09 2.37
N ARG A 240 -17.73 18.28 2.09
CA ARG A 240 -16.99 19.56 2.07
C ARG A 240 -17.21 20.46 3.30
N HIS A 241 -18.40 20.43 3.88
CA HIS A 241 -18.74 21.20 5.07
C HIS A 241 -19.70 20.37 5.91
N HIS A 242 -19.36 20.05 7.15
CA HIS A 242 -20.31 19.54 8.13
C HIS A 242 -21.32 20.65 8.43
N ASN A 243 -22.55 20.53 7.93
CA ASN A 243 -23.65 21.40 8.34
C ASN A 243 -24.85 20.55 8.80
N ASP A 244 -25.60 21.08 9.77
CA ASP A 244 -26.68 20.38 10.48
C ASP A 244 -27.90 20.02 9.59
N LYS A 245 -27.85 20.35 8.29
CA LYS A 245 -28.92 20.07 7.31
C LYS A 245 -28.64 18.87 6.41
N GLN A 246 -27.48 18.22 6.57
CA GLN A 246 -27.09 17.11 5.73
C GLN A 246 -27.76 15.81 6.16
N LYS A 247 -28.05 14.95 5.19
CA LYS A 247 -28.49 13.58 5.48
C LYS A 247 -27.37 12.94 6.29
N THR A 248 -27.59 12.61 7.55
CA THR A 248 -26.61 11.90 8.40
C THR A 248 -27.09 10.49 8.72
N ASP A 249 -28.33 10.16 8.34
CA ASP A 249 -28.96 8.87 8.53
C ASP A 249 -28.59 7.87 7.42
N TYR A 250 -27.28 7.70 7.23
CA TYR A 250 -26.76 6.69 6.32
C TYR A 250 -25.49 6.03 6.85
N ASP A 251 -25.24 4.80 6.42
CA ASP A 251 -23.97 4.12 6.69
C ASP A 251 -22.82 4.87 6.01
N ALA A 252 -22.10 5.67 6.80
CA ALA A 252 -21.02 6.52 6.31
C ALA A 252 -19.95 5.73 5.55
N SER A 253 -19.67 4.48 5.95
CA SER A 253 -18.66 3.66 5.27
C SER A 253 -19.13 3.26 3.86
N LEU A 254 -20.36 2.78 3.74
CA LEU A 254 -20.93 2.37 2.45
C LEU A 254 -21.06 3.57 1.50
N TRP A 255 -21.52 4.70 2.00
CA TRP A 255 -21.72 5.90 1.17
C TRP A 255 -20.40 6.53 0.73
N LEU A 256 -19.42 6.62 1.62
CA LEU A 256 -18.07 7.08 1.26
C LEU A 256 -17.44 6.16 0.21
N SER A 257 -17.66 4.85 0.30
CA SER A 257 -17.19 3.89 -0.72
C SER A 257 -17.83 4.17 -2.07
N TRP A 258 -19.15 4.28 -2.13
CA TRP A 258 -19.86 4.61 -3.37
C TRP A 258 -19.38 5.94 -3.98
N MET A 259 -19.27 7.00 -3.18
CA MET A 259 -18.81 8.32 -3.63
C MET A 259 -17.40 8.29 -4.17
N PHE A 260 -16.50 7.60 -3.47
CA PHE A 260 -15.11 7.44 -3.89
C PHE A 260 -15.05 6.87 -5.32
N TYR A 261 -15.81 5.81 -5.59
CA TYR A 261 -15.85 5.18 -6.92
C TYR A 261 -16.52 6.05 -7.98
N VAL A 262 -17.59 6.75 -7.64
CA VAL A 262 -18.24 7.71 -8.54
C VAL A 262 -17.23 8.77 -8.96
N TYR A 263 -16.58 9.46 -8.02
CA TYR A 263 -15.63 10.52 -8.36
C TYR A 263 -14.40 10.01 -9.10
N LEU A 264 -13.79 8.91 -8.65
CA LEU A 264 -12.60 8.36 -9.30
C LEU A 264 -12.92 7.96 -10.76
N SER A 265 -14.01 7.23 -10.99
CA SER A 265 -14.41 6.82 -12.34
C SER A 265 -14.75 8.00 -13.25
N THR A 266 -15.41 9.04 -12.72
CA THR A 266 -15.68 10.28 -13.46
C THR A 266 -14.40 11.02 -13.83
N ILE A 267 -13.43 11.15 -12.91
CA ILE A 267 -12.14 11.78 -13.19
C ILE A 267 -11.41 11.03 -14.31
N HIS A 268 -11.39 9.69 -14.27
CA HIS A 268 -10.82 8.87 -15.35
C HIS A 268 -11.50 9.13 -16.70
N LEU A 269 -12.84 9.18 -16.73
CA LEU A 269 -13.60 9.48 -17.95
C LEU A 269 -13.19 10.84 -18.53
N ILE A 270 -13.19 11.89 -17.69
CA ILE A 270 -12.89 13.27 -18.12
C ILE A 270 -11.47 13.35 -18.65
N LEU A 271 -10.47 12.91 -17.88
CA LEU A 271 -9.07 13.00 -18.29
C LEU A 271 -8.79 12.23 -19.58
N ARG A 272 -9.34 11.02 -19.74
CA ARG A 272 -9.21 10.25 -20.99
C ARG A 272 -9.90 10.92 -22.18
N ARG A 273 -11.08 11.53 -21.97
CA ARG A 273 -11.77 12.29 -23.02
C ARG A 273 -10.94 13.49 -23.46
N LEU A 274 -10.38 14.23 -22.52
CA LEU A 274 -9.53 15.39 -22.79
C LEU A 274 -8.23 15.00 -23.51
N ASP A 275 -7.63 13.89 -23.13
CA ASP A 275 -6.44 13.35 -23.80
C ASP A 275 -6.76 12.90 -25.24
N SER A 276 -7.90 12.23 -25.46
CA SER A 276 -8.31 11.77 -26.80
C SER A 276 -8.55 12.89 -27.81
N LYS A 277 -8.78 14.13 -27.34
CA LYS A 277 -8.95 15.32 -28.16
C LYS A 277 -7.66 16.07 -28.44
N LYS A 278 -6.56 15.76 -27.73
CA LYS A 278 -5.26 16.36 -28.05
C LYS A 278 -4.86 15.91 -29.46
N PRO A 279 -4.39 16.81 -30.33
CA PRO A 279 -3.85 16.41 -31.62
C PRO A 279 -2.68 15.46 -31.35
N LYS A 280 -2.73 14.24 -31.92
CA LYS A 280 -1.61 13.31 -31.85
C LYS A 280 -0.39 14.02 -32.43
N SER A 281 0.63 14.26 -31.62
CA SER A 281 1.90 14.77 -32.12
C SER A 281 2.44 13.75 -33.12
N ASN A 282 2.47 14.12 -34.40
CA ASN A 282 3.18 13.32 -35.39
C ASN A 282 4.64 13.24 -34.94
N PRO A 283 5.26 12.04 -34.89
CA PRO A 283 6.70 11.96 -34.67
C PRO A 283 7.37 12.75 -35.80
N VAL A 284 8.15 13.76 -35.40
CA VAL A 284 8.93 14.60 -36.30
C VAL A 284 9.75 13.67 -37.18
N ALA A 285 9.46 13.65 -38.49
CA ALA A 285 10.24 12.93 -39.47
C ALA A 285 11.68 13.41 -39.36
N ALA A 286 12.59 12.50 -39.01
CA ALA A 286 14.01 12.75 -39.05
C ALA A 286 14.37 13.18 -40.49
N SER A 287 14.78 14.44 -40.65
CA SER A 287 15.31 14.96 -41.90
C SER A 287 16.46 14.06 -42.37
N PRO A 288 16.44 13.55 -43.60
CA PRO A 288 17.58 12.81 -44.13
C PRO A 288 18.73 13.79 -44.31
N GLY A 289 19.84 13.55 -43.61
CA GLY A 289 21.07 14.32 -43.75
C GLY A 289 21.50 14.41 -45.21
N ARG A 290 21.82 15.63 -45.65
CA ARG A 290 22.46 15.86 -46.95
C ARG A 290 23.81 15.15 -46.96
N LYS A 291 24.04 14.40 -48.05
CA LYS A 291 25.34 13.90 -48.48
C LYS A 291 26.27 15.05 -48.83
#